data_AF-A0A2G9U3C7-F1
#
_entry.id   AF-A0A2G9U3C7-F1
#
_cell.length_a   1.000
_cell.length_b   1.000
_cell.length_c   1.000
_cell.angle_alpha   90.00
_cell.angle_beta   90.00
_cell.angle_gamma   90.00
#
_symmetry.space_group_name_H-M   'P 1'
#
loop_
_entity.id
_entity.type
_entity.pdbx_description
1 polymer ?
#
loop_
_entity_poly.entity_id
_entity_poly.type
_entity_poly.pdbx_seq_one_letter_code
_entity_poly.pdbx_strand_id
1 'polypeptide(L)'
;MLGLSRLIGSKREALTDVPAVYFVSPTDENVDLLCEDLRQGMYDSFYINFISPLSRVRLENLASAAVHGGSDGQVQKIVDQYLNFISLEDDLFVLRRYSENSPMSYFGHYPTLRLTLKQAY
;
A
#
# COMPACT_ATOMS: atom_id res chain seq x y z
N MET A 1 -5.71 -21.26 6.46
CA MET A 1 -5.67 -20.31 5.33
C MET A 1 -4.31 -19.64 5.36
N LEU A 2 -3.40 -20.03 4.46
CA LEU A 2 -2.09 -19.41 4.34
C LEU A 2 -2.27 -18.14 3.49
N GLY A 3 -2.18 -16.95 4.12
CA GLY A 3 -2.23 -15.69 3.39
C GLY A 3 -0.90 -15.42 2.68
N LEU A 4 -0.95 -15.06 1.40
CA LEU A 4 0.24 -14.73 0.62
C LEU A 4 0.38 -13.20 0.55
N SER A 5 1.48 -12.63 1.05
CA SER A 5 1.78 -11.19 0.89
C SER A 5 2.77 -10.98 -0.24
N ARG A 6 2.47 -10.05 -1.16
CA ARG A 6 3.29 -9.78 -2.34
C ARG A 6 3.31 -8.28 -2.66
N LEU A 7 4.41 -7.83 -3.25
CA LEU A 7 4.50 -6.48 -3.79
C LEU A 7 3.67 -6.38 -5.08
N ILE A 8 2.97 -5.25 -5.26
CA ILE A 8 2.11 -5.01 -6.44
C ILE A 8 2.91 -5.06 -7.76
N GLY A 9 4.15 -4.55 -7.77
CA GLY A 9 5.04 -4.61 -8.93
C GLY A 9 5.70 -5.97 -9.19
N SER A 10 5.42 -7.00 -8.37
CA SER A 10 5.96 -8.34 -8.60
C SER A 10 5.11 -9.13 -9.60
N LYS A 11 5.75 -10.03 -10.37
CA LYS A 11 5.04 -10.92 -11.31
C LYS A 11 4.09 -11.85 -10.56
N ARG A 12 2.78 -11.66 -10.73
CA ARG A 12 1.71 -12.44 -10.07
C ARG A 12 0.92 -13.24 -11.12
N GLU A 13 0.31 -14.33 -10.69
CA GLU A 13 -0.61 -15.14 -11.50
C GLU A 13 -2.04 -14.83 -11.06
N ALA A 14 -3.00 -14.98 -11.98
CA ALA A 14 -4.40 -14.77 -11.68
C ALA A 14 -4.89 -15.87 -10.72
N LEU A 15 -5.56 -15.46 -9.66
CA LEU A 15 -6.16 -16.31 -8.64
C LEU A 15 -7.64 -15.91 -8.52
N THR A 16 -8.42 -16.29 -9.52
CA THR A 16 -9.82 -15.85 -9.69
C THR A 16 -10.79 -16.46 -8.68
N ASP A 17 -10.31 -17.28 -7.74
CA ASP A 17 -11.07 -17.95 -6.69
C ASP A 17 -10.75 -17.41 -5.28
N VAL A 18 -9.84 -16.43 -5.17
CA VAL A 18 -9.44 -15.84 -3.88
C VAL A 18 -9.65 -14.32 -3.87
N PRO A 19 -10.05 -13.74 -2.72
CA PRO A 19 -10.12 -12.30 -2.56
C PRO A 19 -8.71 -11.70 -2.39
N ALA A 20 -8.50 -10.51 -2.96
CA ALA A 20 -7.30 -9.71 -2.80
C ALA A 20 -7.54 -8.48 -1.92
N VAL A 21 -6.62 -8.23 -1.00
CA VAL A 21 -6.56 -7.01 -0.19
C VAL A 21 -5.31 -6.24 -0.59
N TYR A 22 -5.50 -5.04 -1.15
CA TYR A 22 -4.42 -4.12 -1.47
C TYR A 22 -4.24 -3.14 -0.33
N PHE A 23 -2.98 -2.93 0.05
CA PHE A 23 -2.55 -1.86 0.94
C PHE A 23 -1.40 -1.12 0.28
N VAL A 24 -1.69 0.01 -0.38
CA VAL A 24 -0.78 0.64 -1.34
C VAL A 24 -0.77 2.16 -1.22
N SER A 25 0.34 2.78 -1.63
CA SER A 25 0.38 4.24 -1.83
C SER A 25 -0.39 4.62 -3.09
N PRO A 26 -1.17 5.71 -3.10
CA PRO A 26 -1.77 6.23 -4.33
C PRO A 26 -0.69 6.95 -5.14
N THR A 27 0.23 6.23 -5.76
CA THR A 27 1.16 6.75 -6.78
C THR A 27 0.62 6.38 -8.16
N ASP A 28 1.02 7.09 -9.22
CA ASP A 28 0.55 6.77 -10.58
C ASP A 28 0.91 5.33 -10.96
N GLU A 29 2.16 4.92 -10.68
CA GLU A 29 2.61 3.54 -10.90
C GLU A 29 1.73 2.49 -10.20
N ASN A 30 1.41 2.68 -8.91
CA ASN A 30 0.57 1.72 -8.18
C ASN A 30 -0.86 1.69 -8.70
N VAL A 31 -1.40 2.85 -9.10
CA VAL A 31 -2.74 2.94 -9.67
C VAL A 31 -2.78 2.28 -11.05
N ASP A 32 -1.75 2.47 -11.87
CA ASP A 32 -1.67 1.84 -13.20
C ASP A 32 -1.58 0.32 -13.09
N LEU A 33 -0.80 -0.19 -12.15
CA LEU A 33 -0.73 -1.63 -11.85
C LEU A 33 -2.08 -2.18 -11.33
N LEU A 34 -2.75 -1.44 -10.44
CA LEU A 34 -4.10 -1.80 -9.99
C LEU A 34 -5.10 -1.81 -11.15
N CYS A 35 -5.03 -0.83 -12.05
CA CYS A 35 -5.88 -0.79 -13.23
C CYS A 35 -5.65 -2.02 -14.12
N GLU A 36 -4.40 -2.46 -14.27
CA GLU A 36 -4.10 -3.67 -15.04
C GLU A 36 -4.66 -4.93 -14.36
N ASP A 37 -4.50 -5.06 -13.05
CA ASP A 37 -5.05 -6.18 -12.30
C ASP A 37 -6.59 -6.24 -12.42
N LEU A 38 -7.25 -5.08 -12.43
CA LEU A 38 -8.70 -4.94 -12.65
C LEU A 38 -9.08 -5.31 -14.08
N ARG A 39 -8.35 -4.83 -15.10
CA ARG A 39 -8.62 -5.19 -16.50
C ARG A 39 -8.51 -6.69 -16.76
N GLN A 40 -7.56 -7.35 -16.08
CA GLN A 40 -7.34 -8.78 -16.21
C GLN A 40 -8.28 -9.63 -15.35
N GLY A 41 -9.03 -9.02 -14.41
CA GLY A 41 -9.88 -9.75 -13.47
C GLY A 41 -9.07 -10.73 -12.61
N MET A 42 -7.90 -10.30 -12.10
CA MET A 42 -6.92 -11.20 -11.48
C MET A 42 -7.41 -11.96 -10.24
N TYR A 43 -8.46 -11.50 -9.56
CA TYR A 43 -8.93 -12.03 -8.29
C TYR A 43 -10.46 -12.11 -8.26
N ASP A 44 -11.01 -12.93 -7.36
CA ASP A 44 -12.47 -13.03 -7.18
C ASP A 44 -13.08 -11.70 -6.71
N SER A 45 -12.42 -11.05 -5.75
CA SER A 45 -12.88 -9.83 -5.10
C SER A 45 -11.71 -8.90 -4.78
N PHE A 46 -11.89 -7.58 -4.95
CA PHE A 46 -10.88 -6.55 -4.71
C PHE A 46 -11.25 -5.66 -3.53
N TYR A 47 -10.39 -5.60 -2.52
CA TYR A 47 -10.46 -4.68 -1.38
C TYR A 47 -9.26 -3.76 -1.41
N ILE A 48 -9.44 -2.51 -1.85
CA ILE A 48 -8.34 -1.57 -2.10
C ILE A 48 -8.25 -0.57 -0.96
N ASN A 49 -7.11 -0.56 -0.27
CA ASN A 49 -6.83 0.36 0.81
C ASN A 49 -5.62 1.24 0.44
N PHE A 50 -5.86 2.53 0.28
CA PHE A 50 -4.81 3.50 0.04
C PHE A 50 -4.27 4.04 1.37
N ILE A 51 -2.95 4.13 1.52
CA ILE A 51 -2.35 4.65 2.77
C ILE A 51 -2.58 6.16 2.96
N SER A 52 -2.99 6.87 1.91
CA SER A 52 -3.30 8.30 1.91
C SER A 52 -4.43 8.57 0.91
N PRO A 53 -5.07 9.76 0.94
CA PRO A 53 -6.18 10.06 0.04
C PRO A 53 -5.89 9.84 -1.44
N LEU A 54 -6.81 9.16 -2.12
CA LEU A 54 -6.79 9.00 -3.58
C LEU A 54 -7.40 10.23 -4.27
N SER A 55 -6.78 10.71 -5.36
CA SER A 55 -7.36 11.80 -6.15
C SER A 55 -8.56 11.33 -6.97
N ARG A 56 -9.48 12.24 -7.26
CA ARG A 56 -10.66 11.96 -8.11
C ARG A 56 -10.28 11.37 -9.47
N VAL A 57 -9.29 11.95 -10.13
CA VAL A 57 -8.80 11.49 -11.45
C VAL A 57 -8.35 10.03 -11.39
N ARG A 58 -7.62 9.64 -10.34
CA ARG A 58 -7.16 8.24 -10.19
C ARG A 58 -8.29 7.29 -9.84
N LEU A 59 -9.28 7.75 -9.08
CA LEU A 59 -10.49 6.96 -8.82
C LEU A 59 -11.27 6.70 -10.12
N GLU A 60 -11.40 7.71 -10.98
CA GLU A 60 -12.04 7.58 -12.29
C GLU A 60 -11.27 6.62 -13.20
N ASN A 61 -9.93 6.63 -13.16
CA ASN A 61 -9.11 5.67 -13.89
C ASN A 61 -9.36 4.22 -13.43
N LEU A 62 -9.42 3.98 -12.11
CA LEU A 62 -9.73 2.65 -11.56
C LEU A 62 -11.13 2.20 -11.97
N ALA A 63 -12.13 3.09 -11.90
CA ALA A 63 -13.49 2.78 -12.31
C ALA A 63 -13.57 2.42 -13.80
N SER A 64 -12.90 3.19 -14.66
CA SER A 64 -12.80 2.93 -16.09
C SER A 64 -12.14 1.58 -16.38
N ALA A 65 -11.04 1.28 -15.68
CA ALA A 65 -10.33 0.00 -15.81
C ALA A 65 -11.19 -1.19 -15.37
N ALA A 66 -11.91 -1.07 -14.25
CA ALA A 66 -12.80 -2.12 -13.75
C ALA A 66 -13.95 -2.41 -14.73
N VAL A 67 -14.60 -1.37 -15.25
CA VAL A 67 -15.66 -1.52 -16.26
C VAL A 67 -15.10 -2.15 -17.54
N HIS A 68 -13.91 -1.74 -17.99
CA HIS A 68 -13.30 -2.29 -19.20
C HIS A 68 -12.92 -3.78 -19.03
N GLY A 69 -12.48 -4.18 -17.83
CA GLY A 69 -12.19 -5.58 -17.51
C GLY A 69 -13.41 -6.43 -17.17
N GLY A 70 -14.59 -5.84 -17.03
CA GLY A 70 -15.78 -6.54 -16.49
C GLY A 70 -15.61 -6.96 -15.03
N SER A 71 -14.72 -6.30 -14.28
CA SER A 71 -14.41 -6.57 -12.87
C SER A 71 -15.03 -5.56 -11.92
N ASP A 72 -15.93 -4.68 -12.40
CA ASP A 72 -16.66 -3.70 -11.59
C ASP A 72 -17.47 -4.36 -10.47
N GLY A 73 -18.08 -5.52 -10.74
CA GLY A 73 -18.76 -6.32 -9.71
C GLY A 73 -17.82 -7.00 -8.70
N GLN A 74 -16.53 -7.09 -9.00
CA GLN A 74 -15.51 -7.67 -8.13
C GLN A 74 -14.92 -6.63 -7.16
N VAL A 75 -15.03 -5.33 -7.46
CA VAL A 75 -14.54 -4.27 -6.56
C VAL A 75 -15.49 -4.08 -5.38
N GLN A 76 -15.11 -4.65 -4.23
CA GLN A 76 -15.94 -4.64 -3.03
C GLN A 76 -15.78 -3.37 -2.19
N LYS A 77 -14.56 -2.81 -2.16
CA LYS A 77 -14.27 -1.64 -1.32
C LYS A 77 -13.06 -0.86 -1.81
N ILE A 78 -13.14 0.47 -1.74
CA ILE A 78 -12.00 1.38 -1.88
C ILE A 78 -12.02 2.32 -0.67
N VAL A 79 -10.91 2.40 0.07
CA VAL A 79 -10.80 3.20 1.31
C VAL A 79 -9.48 3.94 1.39
N ASP A 80 -9.55 5.19 1.82
CA ASP A 80 -8.39 5.96 2.28
C ASP A 80 -8.15 5.70 3.77
N GLN A 81 -7.02 5.09 4.12
CA GLN A 81 -6.71 4.68 5.49
C GLN A 81 -5.99 5.75 6.32
N TYR A 82 -5.43 6.79 5.68
CA TYR A 82 -4.65 7.84 6.35
C TYR A 82 -3.46 7.33 7.19
N LEU A 83 -2.85 6.21 6.79
CA LEU A 83 -1.73 5.53 7.45
C LEU A 83 -0.36 5.89 6.84
N ASN A 84 -0.17 7.11 6.35
CA ASN A 84 1.12 7.55 5.80
C ASN A 84 2.10 8.02 6.90
N PHE A 85 2.35 7.16 7.88
CA PHE A 85 3.29 7.38 8.98
C PHE A 85 3.92 6.06 9.41
N ILE A 86 5.00 6.16 10.18
CA ILE A 86 5.66 5.01 10.81
C ILE A 86 5.51 5.16 12.32
N SER A 87 4.83 4.23 12.98
CA SER A 87 4.84 4.15 14.44
C SER A 87 6.15 3.50 14.88
N LEU A 88 6.87 4.16 15.79
CA LEU A 88 8.05 3.62 16.45
C LEU A 88 7.68 3.01 17.80
N GLU A 89 6.73 3.63 18.50
CA GLU A 89 6.12 3.19 19.76
C GLU A 89 4.62 3.55 19.77
N ASP A 90 3.88 3.21 20.83
CA ASP A 90 2.44 3.45 20.94
C ASP A 90 2.07 4.94 20.82
N ASP A 91 2.87 5.82 21.44
CA ASP A 91 2.67 7.28 21.44
C ASP A 91 3.72 8.05 20.61
N LEU A 92 4.54 7.34 19.81
CA LEU A 92 5.59 7.94 18.98
C LEU A 92 5.45 7.50 17.53
N PHE A 93 5.15 8.46 16.65
CA PHE A 93 5.13 8.25 15.21
C PHE A 93 5.96 9.30 14.46
N VAL A 94 6.48 8.88 13.31
CA VAL A 94 7.23 9.73 12.40
C VAL A 94 6.43 9.83 11.10
N LEU A 95 6.08 11.07 10.74
CA LEU A 95 5.63 11.36 9.39
C LEU A 95 6.82 11.18 8.46
N ARG A 96 6.64 10.43 7.37
CA ARG A 96 7.67 10.23 6.36
C ARG A 96 7.97 11.58 5.69
N ARG A 97 8.82 12.40 6.32
CA ARG A 97 9.26 13.67 5.75
C ARG A 97 10.04 13.34 4.49
N TYR A 98 9.55 13.78 3.35
CA TYR A 98 10.43 14.10 2.23
C TYR A 98 11.39 15.17 2.73
N SER A 99 12.59 14.76 3.12
CA SER A 99 13.69 15.70 3.22
C SER A 99 15.02 15.00 3.28
N GLU A 100 15.75 15.09 2.18
CA GLU A 100 17.21 15.10 2.27
C GLU A 100 17.72 16.32 3.08
N ASN A 101 16.88 17.31 3.45
CA ASN A 101 17.29 18.54 4.14
C ASN A 101 16.23 19.20 5.05
N SER A 102 15.63 18.49 6.03
CA SER A 102 14.78 19.15 7.03
C SER A 102 15.55 19.30 8.34
N PRO A 103 15.79 20.52 8.85
CA PRO A 103 16.50 20.77 10.10
C PRO A 103 15.72 20.36 11.36
N MET A 104 14.57 19.70 11.19
CA MET A 104 13.65 19.31 12.26
C MET A 104 13.51 17.78 12.40
N SER A 105 14.47 16.98 11.93
CA SER A 105 14.51 15.58 12.37
C SER A 105 14.90 15.55 13.85
N TYR A 106 14.01 15.05 14.71
CA TYR A 106 14.30 14.82 16.13
C TYR A 106 15.46 13.82 16.35
N PHE A 107 15.85 13.10 15.29
CA PHE A 107 17.03 12.21 15.23
C PHE A 107 18.29 12.89 14.67
N GLY A 108 18.38 14.22 14.71
CA GLY A 108 19.64 14.92 14.49
C GLY A 108 20.60 14.63 15.66
N HIS A 109 21.65 13.86 15.40
CA HIS A 109 22.76 13.53 16.31
C HIS A 109 22.51 12.44 17.38
N TYR A 110 22.67 11.18 17.00
CA TYR A 110 23.50 10.24 17.79
C TYR A 110 24.24 9.27 16.85
N PRO A 111 25.59 9.14 16.95
CA PRO A 111 26.32 8.13 16.22
C PRO A 111 25.92 6.74 16.70
N THR A 112 25.65 5.87 15.73
CA THR A 112 25.22 4.49 15.84
C THR A 112 26.00 3.71 16.91
N LEU A 113 25.42 3.51 18.10
CA LEU A 113 25.91 2.52 19.04
C LEU A 113 25.38 1.14 18.62
N ARG A 114 26.31 0.34 18.10
CA ARG A 114 26.19 -1.11 17.88
C ARG A 114 25.56 -1.78 19.11
N LEU A 115 24.33 -2.28 18.98
CA LEU A 115 23.77 -3.19 19.98
C LEU A 115 24.32 -4.59 19.73
N THR A 116 25.36 -4.93 20.49
CA THR A 116 25.76 -6.31 20.72
C THR A 116 24.62 -6.98 21.48
N LEU A 117 24.03 -8.02 20.89
CA LEU A 117 23.08 -8.90 21.56
C LEU A 117 23.72 -9.43 22.86
N LYS A 118 23.12 -9.13 24.00
CA LYS A 118 23.25 -9.96 25.21
C LYS A 118 21.90 -10.60 25.51
N GLN A 119 21.94 -11.92 25.54
CA GLN A 119 20.98 -12.84 26.13
C GLN A 119 20.73 -12.55 27.62
N ALA A 120 19.65 -13.15 28.11
CA ALA A 120 19.17 -13.27 29.51
C ALA A 120 18.35 -12.07 29.99
N TYR A 121 17.10 -12.21 30.44
CA TYR A 121 16.40 -13.32 31.13
C TYR A 121 15.03 -13.61 30.49
#